data_AF-A0A9E3C578-F1
#
_entry.id   AF-A0A9E3C578-F1
#
_cell.length_a   1.000
_cell.length_b   1.000
_cell.length_c   1.000
_cell.angle_alpha   90.00
_cell.angle_beta   90.00
_cell.angle_gamma   90.00
#
_symmetry.space_group_name_H-M   'P 1'
#
loop_
_entity.id
_entity.type
_entity.pdbx_description
1 polymer ?
#
loop_
_entity_poly.entity_id
_entity_poly.type
_entity_poly.pdbx_seq_one_letter_code
_entity_poly.pdbx_strand_id
1 'polypeptide(L)'
;MPPTEIGGGVGDGLATDGTYVYFSRCARRPAIGRVFANGKHLTPRFIHLRSKSCPQAMAADRDHVYWGELLYNKGGGTIGRANVDGTKADPAWLPTPTRYHSGPFQLAVGAGHIYWLWGGEARTTPWIGRATIAGHHRKNQFVHGNGGISVG
;
A
#
# COMPACT_ATOMS: atom_id res chain seq x y z
N MET A 1 18.66 8.47 20.49
CA MET A 1 17.24 8.86 20.36
C MET A 1 16.68 8.18 19.12
N PRO A 2 15.47 7.60 19.15
CA PRO A 2 14.84 7.13 17.92
C PRO A 2 14.69 8.30 16.92
N PRO A 3 14.87 8.09 15.60
CA PRO A 3 14.67 9.15 14.62
C PRO A 3 13.21 9.60 14.64
N THR A 4 12.99 10.90 14.82
CA THR A 4 11.65 11.49 14.90
C THR A 4 11.25 12.07 13.56
N GLU A 5 10.06 11.69 13.09
CA GLU A 5 9.43 12.29 11.92
C GLU A 5 8.77 13.62 12.34
N ILE A 6 8.98 14.69 11.56
CA ILE A 6 8.38 16.01 11.81
C ILE A 6 7.33 16.31 10.74
N GLY A 7 6.05 16.32 11.16
CA GLY A 7 4.95 16.86 10.36
C GLY A 7 4.19 15.86 9.47
N GLY A 8 4.20 14.57 9.80
CA GLY A 8 3.41 13.53 9.15
C GLY A 8 2.77 12.56 10.14
N GLY A 9 1.62 12.01 9.77
CA GLY A 9 1.10 10.81 10.42
C GLY A 9 1.98 9.63 10.01
N VAL A 10 3.00 9.30 10.80
CA VAL A 10 3.59 7.95 10.78
C VAL A 10 2.50 7.05 11.37
N GLY A 11 1.76 6.32 10.55
CA GLY A 11 0.62 5.58 11.13
C GLY A 11 -0.11 4.59 10.25
N ASP A 12 -0.16 4.80 8.93
CA ASP A 12 -1.14 4.02 8.16
C ASP A 12 -0.55 2.72 7.59
N GLY A 13 0.65 2.76 7.00
CA GLY A 13 1.28 1.59 6.40
C GLY A 13 2.80 1.49 6.64
N LEU A 14 3.27 0.28 6.95
CA LEU A 14 4.67 -0.07 7.22
C LEU A 14 5.08 -1.32 6.43
N ALA A 15 6.29 -1.34 5.89
CA ALA A 15 6.86 -2.53 5.26
C ALA A 15 8.38 -2.57 5.46
N THR A 16 9.00 -3.73 5.22
CA THR A 16 10.45 -3.89 5.23
C THR A 16 10.88 -4.86 4.13
N ASP A 17 12.02 -4.58 3.50
CA ASP A 17 12.73 -5.51 2.60
C ASP A 17 13.90 -6.24 3.33
N GLY A 18 14.06 -5.98 4.63
CA GLY A 18 15.18 -6.44 5.46
C GLY A 18 16.35 -5.44 5.56
N THR A 19 16.48 -4.52 4.60
CA THR A 19 17.49 -3.44 4.60
C THR A 19 16.90 -2.13 5.11
N TYR A 20 15.71 -1.78 4.62
CA TYR A 20 14.99 -0.55 4.93
C TYR A 20 13.63 -0.85 5.54
N VAL A 21 13.22 0.00 6.47
CA VAL A 21 11.84 0.14 6.88
C VAL A 21 11.22 1.27 6.08
N TYR A 22 10.14 0.96 5.36
CA TYR A 22 9.35 1.89 4.56
C TYR A 22 8.08 2.25 5.32
N PHE A 23 7.69 3.52 5.28
CA PHE A 23 6.49 4.00 5.94
C PHE A 23 5.73 4.99 5.08
N SER A 24 4.40 4.93 5.13
CA SER A 24 3.53 5.85 4.42
C SER A 24 3.53 7.22 5.08
N ARG A 25 3.26 8.27 4.29
CA ARG A 25 3.06 9.63 4.77
C ARG A 25 1.87 10.28 4.10
N CYS A 26 0.72 10.22 4.76
CA CYS A 26 -0.43 11.01 4.40
C CYS A 26 -0.30 12.41 5.03
N ALA A 27 0.25 13.35 4.26
CA ALA A 27 0.53 14.72 4.72
C ALA A 27 0.30 15.73 3.59
N ARG A 28 0.40 17.03 3.89
CA ARG A 28 0.26 18.11 2.88
C ARG A 28 1.13 17.89 1.63
N ARG A 29 2.30 17.29 1.82
CA ARG A 29 3.16 16.80 0.73
C ARG A 29 3.27 15.28 0.87
N PRO A 30 2.38 14.48 0.26
CA PRO A 30 2.39 13.04 0.38
C PRO A 30 3.70 12.42 -0.12
N ALA A 31 4.12 11.34 0.52
CA ALA A 31 5.32 10.60 0.15
C ALA A 31 5.31 9.18 0.76
N ILE A 32 6.23 8.35 0.31
CA ILE A 32 6.73 7.21 1.08
C ILE A 32 8.08 7.62 1.66
N GLY A 33 8.26 7.38 2.94
CA GLY A 33 9.54 7.52 3.61
C GLY A 33 10.24 6.18 3.76
N ARG A 34 11.56 6.21 3.95
CA ARG A 34 12.32 5.04 4.37
C ARG A 34 13.37 5.41 5.42
N VAL A 35 13.79 4.42 6.19
CA VAL A 35 14.93 4.49 7.12
C VAL A 35 15.66 3.16 7.06
N PHE A 36 16.96 3.10 7.30
CA PHE A 36 17.61 1.80 7.46
C PHE A 36 16.97 1.03 8.62
N ALA A 37 16.90 -0.29 8.52
CA ALA A 37 16.33 -1.14 9.58
C ALA A 37 17.05 -0.99 10.93
N ASN A 38 18.32 -0.56 10.91
CA ASN A 38 19.09 -0.19 12.11
C ASN A 38 18.77 1.21 12.67
N GLY A 39 17.79 1.92 12.12
CA GLY A 39 17.32 3.23 12.56
C GLY A 39 18.13 4.42 12.02
N LYS A 40 19.10 4.23 11.13
CA LYS A 40 19.91 5.33 10.57
C LYS A 40 19.39 5.85 9.24
N HIS A 41 19.87 7.03 8.83
CA HIS A 41 19.59 7.69 7.55
C HIS A 41 18.09 7.76 7.17
N LEU A 42 17.30 8.41 8.03
CA LEU A 42 15.91 8.70 7.74
C LEU A 42 15.79 9.55 6.47
N THR A 43 15.07 9.03 5.47
CA THR A 43 14.73 9.72 4.23
C THR A 43 13.21 9.86 4.16
N PRO A 44 12.63 10.94 4.72
CA PRO A 44 11.19 11.07 4.89
C PRO A 44 10.43 11.26 3.57
N ARG A 45 11.08 11.73 2.51
CA ARG A 45 10.47 11.98 1.20
C ARG A 45 11.16 11.17 0.11
N PHE A 46 11.29 9.87 0.36
CA PHE A 46 12.01 8.96 -0.51
C PHE A 46 11.31 8.80 -1.86
N ILE A 47 10.00 8.51 -1.88
CA ILE A 47 9.18 8.51 -3.10
C ILE A 47 8.17 9.65 -3.02
N HIS A 48 8.17 10.51 -4.03
CA HIS A 48 7.23 11.63 -4.13
C HIS A 48 5.89 11.15 -4.70
N LEU A 49 4.81 11.44 -3.99
CA LEU A 49 3.45 11.10 -4.43
C LEU A 49 2.68 12.35 -4.86
N ARG A 50 1.63 12.14 -5.65
CA ARG A 50 0.77 13.25 -6.12
C ARG A 50 0.07 13.94 -4.95
N SER A 51 -0.39 15.17 -5.19
CA SER A 51 -1.24 15.86 -4.21
C SER A 51 -2.51 15.04 -3.91
N LYS A 52 -2.95 15.08 -2.65
CA LYS A 52 -4.11 14.32 -2.14
C LYS A 52 -3.94 12.78 -2.14
N SER A 53 -2.73 12.28 -2.35
CA SER A 53 -2.39 10.89 -2.09
C SER A 53 -2.33 10.61 -0.59
N CYS A 54 -2.82 9.44 -0.20
CA CYS A 54 -2.85 8.98 1.19
C CYS A 54 -2.61 7.47 1.20
N PRO A 55 -1.35 7.03 1.05
CA PRO A 55 -1.03 5.61 1.05
C PRO A 55 -1.34 5.00 2.43
N GLN A 56 -2.17 3.96 2.46
CA GLN A 56 -2.62 3.33 3.71
C GLN A 56 -2.00 1.94 3.94
N ALA A 57 -1.69 1.20 2.89
CA ALA A 57 -1.10 -0.13 3.01
C ALA A 57 0.29 -0.14 2.39
N MET A 58 1.18 -0.99 2.90
CA MET A 58 2.54 -1.12 2.38
C MET A 58 2.94 -2.60 2.35
N ALA A 59 3.72 -2.98 1.35
CA ALA A 59 4.47 -4.24 1.30
C ALA A 59 5.78 -4.01 0.55
N ALA A 60 6.80 -4.83 0.80
CA ALA A 60 8.06 -4.73 0.09
C ALA A 60 8.64 -6.12 -0.16
N ASP A 61 9.28 -6.29 -1.32
CA ASP A 61 10.17 -7.40 -1.61
C ASP A 61 11.59 -6.87 -1.88
N ARG A 62 12.50 -7.74 -2.32
CA ARG A 62 13.90 -7.38 -2.57
C ARG A 62 14.09 -6.32 -3.67
N ASP A 63 13.13 -6.18 -4.59
CA ASP A 63 13.23 -5.34 -5.79
C ASP A 63 12.27 -4.14 -5.75
N HIS A 64 11.14 -4.28 -5.07
CA HIS A 64 10.05 -3.31 -5.12
C HIS A 64 9.46 -2.97 -3.76
N VAL A 65 8.97 -1.74 -3.66
CA VAL A 65 8.04 -1.28 -2.64
C VAL A 65 6.66 -1.07 -3.27
N TYR A 66 5.64 -1.55 -2.58
CA TYR A 66 4.24 -1.49 -2.99
C TYR A 66 3.44 -0.69 -1.96
N TRP A 67 2.46 0.07 -2.43
CA TRP A 67 1.57 0.82 -1.54
C TRP A 67 0.13 0.79 -2.01
N GLY A 68 -0.78 0.75 -1.05
CA GLY A 68 -2.21 0.90 -1.29
C GLY A 68 -2.58 2.37 -1.29
N GLU A 69 -2.97 2.89 -2.45
CA GLU A 69 -3.43 4.27 -2.61
C GLU A 69 -4.94 4.36 -2.45
N LEU A 70 -5.38 5.26 -1.56
CA LEU A 70 -6.78 5.59 -1.35
C LEU A 70 -7.10 6.96 -1.95
N LEU A 71 -7.78 6.95 -3.08
CA LEU A 71 -8.20 8.18 -3.75
C LEU A 71 -9.59 8.59 -3.26
N TYR A 72 -9.65 9.31 -2.14
CA TYR A 72 -10.88 9.74 -1.46
C TYR A 72 -11.92 10.40 -2.39
N ASN A 73 -11.55 10.96 -3.54
CA ASN A 73 -12.46 11.72 -4.40
C ASN A 73 -12.56 11.21 -5.84
N LYS A 74 -11.94 10.07 -6.19
CA LYS A 74 -11.89 9.57 -7.59
C LYS A 74 -12.41 8.15 -7.80
N GLY A 75 -13.17 7.62 -6.84
CA GLY A 75 -14.01 6.45 -7.08
C GLY A 75 -13.29 5.11 -7.20
N GLY A 76 -12.07 4.98 -6.67
CA GLY A 76 -11.40 3.68 -6.56
C GLY A 76 -9.98 3.78 -5.98
N GLY A 77 -9.55 2.71 -5.30
CA GLY A 77 -8.16 2.57 -4.86
C GLY A 77 -7.25 2.09 -5.99
N THR A 78 -5.94 2.24 -5.80
CA THR A 78 -4.93 1.61 -6.68
C THR A 78 -3.83 0.99 -5.82
N ILE A 79 -3.08 0.07 -6.41
CA ILE A 79 -1.80 -0.37 -5.83
C ILE A 79 -0.70 0.28 -6.65
N GLY A 80 0.11 1.12 -5.99
CA GLY A 80 1.29 1.70 -6.58
C GLY A 80 2.53 0.82 -6.35
N ARG A 81 3.54 1.03 -7.17
CA ARG A 81 4.82 0.31 -7.11
C ARG A 81 5.98 1.22 -7.46
N ALA A 82 7.13 1.03 -6.81
CA ALA A 82 8.41 1.61 -7.19
C ALA A 82 9.52 0.58 -6.94
N ASN A 83 10.68 0.81 -7.53
CA ASN A 83 11.88 0.06 -7.17
C ASN A 83 12.33 0.41 -5.73
N VAL A 84 13.05 -0.48 -5.05
CA VAL A 84 13.59 -0.23 -3.69
C VAL A 84 14.56 0.95 -3.62
N ASP A 85 15.11 1.38 -4.76
CA ASP A 85 15.95 2.58 -4.92
C ASP A 85 15.14 3.88 -5.15
N GLY A 86 13.81 3.77 -5.28
CA GLY A 86 12.86 4.87 -5.40
C GLY A 86 12.55 5.26 -6.84
N THR A 87 13.20 4.63 -7.81
CA THR A 87 12.96 4.85 -9.23
C THR A 87 11.70 4.13 -9.72
N LYS A 88 11.24 4.49 -10.93
CA LYS A 88 10.08 3.90 -11.61
C LYS A 88 8.79 3.88 -10.75
N ALA A 89 8.61 4.91 -9.92
CA ALA A 89 7.41 5.05 -9.12
C ALA A 89 6.18 5.26 -10.01
N ASP A 90 5.23 4.32 -9.91
CA ASP A 90 3.95 4.35 -10.59
C ASP A 90 2.82 4.17 -9.56
N PRO A 91 2.16 5.26 -9.14
CA PRO A 91 1.06 5.21 -8.17
C PRO A 91 -0.19 4.46 -8.68
N ALA A 92 -0.30 4.18 -9.98
CA ALA A 92 -1.45 3.52 -10.58
C ALA A 92 -1.07 2.16 -11.22
N TRP A 93 0.08 1.59 -10.84
CA TRP A 93 0.64 0.37 -11.42
C TRP A 93 -0.37 -0.78 -11.55
N LEU A 94 -1.16 -1.01 -10.51
CA LEU A 94 -2.31 -1.91 -10.56
C LEU A 94 -3.59 -1.17 -10.17
N PRO A 95 -4.48 -0.86 -11.14
CA PRO A 95 -5.80 -0.36 -10.82
C PRO A 95 -6.66 -1.48 -10.24
N THR A 96 -7.44 -1.18 -9.21
CA THR A 96 -8.46 -2.09 -8.67
C THR A 96 -9.85 -1.68 -9.20
N PRO A 97 -10.71 -2.62 -9.63
CA PRO A 97 -11.94 -2.33 -10.38
C PRO A 97 -13.10 -1.76 -9.53
N THR A 98 -12.81 -1.32 -8.34
CA THR A 98 -13.77 -1.17 -7.24
C THR A 98 -14.14 0.29 -7.04
N ARG A 99 -15.42 0.51 -6.73
CA ARG A 99 -16.01 1.83 -6.58
C ARG A 99 -16.05 2.22 -5.11
N TYR A 100 -15.72 3.47 -4.82
CA TYR A 100 -15.75 4.08 -3.48
C TYR A 100 -14.73 3.51 -2.49
N HIS A 101 -14.68 4.08 -1.28
CA HIS A 101 -13.57 4.19 -0.32
C HIS A 101 -13.00 2.87 0.25
N SER A 102 -13.14 1.76 -0.46
CA SER A 102 -13.05 0.42 0.11
C SER A 102 -11.67 -0.22 -0.04
N GLY A 103 -10.66 0.62 -0.36
CA GLY A 103 -9.21 0.44 -0.27
C GLY A 103 -8.59 -0.86 -0.82
N PRO A 104 -7.30 -0.87 -1.17
CA PRO A 104 -6.44 -1.95 -0.70
C PRO A 104 -5.98 -1.59 0.72
N PHE A 105 -6.60 -2.18 1.73
CA PHE A 105 -6.32 -1.87 3.14
C PHE A 105 -5.11 -2.62 3.70
N GLN A 106 -4.76 -3.75 3.09
CA GLN A 106 -3.58 -4.53 3.44
C GLN A 106 -2.95 -5.09 2.18
N LEU A 107 -1.62 -5.11 2.16
CA LEU A 107 -0.83 -5.71 1.10
C LEU A 107 0.08 -6.78 1.69
N ALA A 108 0.27 -7.86 0.94
CA ALA A 108 1.30 -8.85 1.22
C ALA A 108 2.00 -9.22 -0.10
N VAL A 109 3.29 -9.50 -0.03
CA VAL A 109 4.09 -9.92 -1.19
C VAL A 109 4.88 -11.17 -0.85
N GLY A 110 4.95 -12.09 -1.80
CA GLY A 110 5.67 -13.35 -1.63
C GLY A 110 5.49 -14.27 -2.83
N ALA A 111 6.46 -15.16 -3.05
CA ALA A 111 6.42 -16.16 -4.13
C ALA A 111 6.06 -15.57 -5.52
N GLY A 112 6.60 -14.40 -5.85
CA GLY A 112 6.35 -13.72 -7.14
C GLY A 112 4.96 -13.10 -7.30
N HIS A 113 4.19 -12.98 -6.21
CA HIS A 113 2.85 -12.42 -6.21
C HIS A 113 2.69 -11.30 -5.21
N ILE A 114 1.80 -10.39 -5.53
CA ILE A 114 1.21 -9.45 -4.59
C ILE A 114 -0.23 -9.86 -4.31
N TYR A 115 -0.61 -9.75 -3.05
CA TYR A 115 -1.94 -10.00 -2.54
C TYR A 115 -2.44 -8.72 -1.88
N TRP A 116 -3.74 -8.47 -1.99
CA TRP A 116 -4.37 -7.33 -1.33
C TRP A 116 -5.69 -7.74 -0.73
N LEU A 117 -5.95 -7.24 0.47
CA LEU A 117 -7.28 -7.27 1.05
C LEU A 117 -8.09 -6.11 0.48
N TRP A 118 -9.26 -6.43 -0.04
CA TRP A 118 -10.25 -5.46 -0.47
C TRP A 118 -11.53 -5.66 0.33
N GLY A 119 -12.22 -4.57 0.66
CA GLY A 119 -13.41 -4.61 1.51
C GLY A 119 -13.05 -4.46 3.00
N GLY A 120 -14.03 -3.97 3.77
CA GLY A 120 -13.80 -3.47 5.13
C GLY A 120 -14.73 -2.31 5.49
N GLU A 121 -15.43 -1.74 4.51
CA GLU A 121 -16.61 -0.92 4.75
C GLU A 121 -17.80 -1.82 5.13
N ALA A 122 -18.65 -1.31 6.03
CA ALA A 122 -19.89 -1.97 6.40
C ALA A 122 -20.71 -2.29 5.13
N ARG A 123 -21.15 -3.55 5.02
CA ARG A 123 -21.94 -4.10 3.89
C ARG A 123 -21.18 -4.39 2.58
N THR A 124 -19.85 -4.42 2.60
CA THR A 124 -19.05 -4.99 1.50
C THR A 124 -18.59 -6.41 1.85
N THR A 125 -18.68 -7.36 0.91
CA THR A 125 -18.08 -8.69 1.08
C THR A 125 -16.56 -8.54 0.90
N PRO A 126 -15.74 -8.80 1.93
CA PRO A 126 -14.29 -8.71 1.78
C PRO A 126 -13.80 -9.83 0.86
N TRP A 127 -12.77 -9.55 0.08
CA TRP A 127 -12.08 -10.57 -0.71
C TRP A 127 -10.59 -10.29 -0.76
N ILE A 128 -9.82 -11.34 -0.99
CA ILE A 128 -8.41 -11.24 -1.31
C ILE A 128 -8.30 -11.20 -2.83
N GLY A 129 -7.58 -10.20 -3.36
CA GLY A 129 -7.13 -10.20 -4.75
C GLY A 129 -5.66 -10.61 -4.85
N ARG A 130 -5.23 -11.03 -6.05
CA ARG A 130 -3.82 -11.29 -6.35
C ARG A 130 -3.44 -10.92 -7.78
N ALA A 131 -2.16 -10.63 -7.98
CA ALA A 131 -1.53 -10.49 -9.28
C ALA A 131 -0.06 -10.95 -9.19
N THR A 132 0.58 -11.20 -10.33
CA THR A 132 2.03 -11.37 -10.34
C THR A 132 2.72 -10.04 -10.03
N ILE A 133 3.94 -10.08 -9.51
CA ILE A 133 4.75 -8.86 -9.27
C ILE A 133 5.07 -8.08 -10.54
N ALA A 134 4.91 -8.69 -11.73
CA ALA A 134 5.00 -8.03 -13.03
C ALA A 134 3.71 -7.25 -13.40
N GLY A 135 2.61 -7.48 -12.68
CA GLY A 135 1.32 -6.80 -12.88
C GLY A 135 0.35 -7.59 -13.76
N HIS A 136 0.66 -8.85 -14.05
CA HIS A 136 -0.13 -9.73 -14.92
C HIS A 136 -0.98 -10.71 -14.09
N HIS A 137 -1.84 -11.46 -14.80
CA HIS A 137 -2.72 -12.50 -14.22
C HIS A 137 -3.54 -12.04 -13.01
N ARG A 138 -4.08 -10.82 -13.10
CA ARG A 138 -4.88 -10.22 -12.04
C ARG A 138 -6.16 -11.02 -11.79
N LYS A 139 -6.37 -11.45 -10.55
CA LYS A 139 -7.63 -12.02 -10.05
C LYS A 139 -8.09 -11.19 -8.86
N ASN A 140 -9.12 -10.36 -9.08
CA ASN A 140 -9.60 -9.43 -8.05
C ASN A 140 -10.35 -10.13 -6.92
N GLN A 141 -10.96 -11.28 -7.20
CA GLN A 141 -11.63 -12.15 -6.24
C GLN A 141 -10.93 -13.51 -6.25
N PHE A 142 -9.76 -13.56 -5.61
CA PHE A 142 -8.99 -14.80 -5.46
C PHE A 142 -9.52 -15.65 -4.30
N VAL A 143 -9.91 -15.02 -3.19
CA VAL A 143 -10.59 -15.66 -2.05
C VAL A 143 -11.76 -14.78 -1.62
N HIS A 144 -12.93 -15.37 -1.43
CA HIS A 144 -14.11 -14.68 -0.91
C HIS A 144 -14.21 -14.84 0.60
N GLY A 145 -14.44 -13.74 1.32
CA GLY A 145 -14.86 -13.79 2.72
C GLY A 145 -16.36 -14.05 2.80
N ASN A 146 -16.76 -15.30 3.03
CA ASN A 146 -18.16 -15.64 3.31
C ASN A 146 -18.47 -15.36 4.78
N GLY A 147 -18.68 -14.08 5.11
CA GLY A 147 -19.36 -13.60 6.31
C GLY A 147 -19.00 -14.26 7.65
N GLY A 148 -18.09 -13.67 8.41
CA GLY A 148 -18.13 -13.81 9.86
C GLY A 148 -19.34 -13.07 10.42
N ILE A 149 -20.32 -13.83 10.91
CA ILE A 149 -21.56 -13.46 11.64
C ILE A 149 -22.62 -12.71 10.79
N SER A 150 -23.58 -13.46 10.25
CA SER A 150 -24.95 -12.95 10.10
C SER A 150 -25.59 -12.95 11.49
N VAL A 151 -25.81 -11.78 12.08
CA VAL A 151 -26.80 -11.67 13.15
C VAL A 151 -28.15 -11.61 12.46
N GLY A 152 -28.97 -12.64 12.68
CA GLY A 152 -30.38 -12.64 12.29
C GLY A 152 -31.22 -11.67 13.11
#